data_AF-A0A2V9AUP5-F1
#
_entry.id   AF-A0A2V9AUP5-F1
#
_cell.length_a   1.000
_cell.length_b   1.000
_cell.length_c   1.000
_cell.angle_alpha   90.00
_cell.angle_beta   90.00
_cell.angle_gamma   90.00
#
_symmetry.space_group_name_H-M   'P 1'
#
loop_
_entity.id
_entity.type
_entity.pdbx_description
1 polymer ?
#
loop_
_entity_poly.entity_id
_entity_poly.type
_entity_poly.pdbx_seq_one_letter_code
_entity_poly.pdbx_strand_id
1 'polypeptide(L)'
;MKRAAQSASSRTGKSTSISGPGKLREVMVIAEEQGLLRGERNQVVRGRMPKALVAQAKKRTGVVSDTDLIELALANIAVADDYADWLLARRGTIDREADLEF
;
A
#
# COMPACT_ATOMS: atom_id res chain seq x y z
N MET A 1 40.99 20.22 16.61
CA MET A 1 39.61 20.54 16.18
C MET A 1 39.31 19.85 14.85
N LYS A 2 38.67 18.66 14.83
CA LYS A 2 38.00 18.12 13.64
C LYS A 2 36.77 17.33 14.09
N ARG A 3 35.64 17.62 13.44
CA ARG A 3 34.26 17.41 13.88
C ARG A 3 33.81 15.96 13.68
N ALA A 4 33.06 15.45 14.66
CA ALA A 4 32.35 14.18 14.61
C ALA A 4 31.23 14.22 13.56
N ALA A 5 31.15 13.20 12.71
CA ALA A 5 30.03 12.99 11.81
C ALA A 5 28.89 12.35 12.59
N GLN A 6 27.80 13.09 12.75
CA GLN A 6 26.55 12.61 13.33
C GLN A 6 25.88 11.66 12.33
N SER A 7 25.69 10.41 12.72
CA SER A 7 24.85 9.47 11.96
C SER A 7 23.38 9.87 12.16
N ALA A 8 22.73 10.21 11.05
CA ALA A 8 21.31 10.51 11.02
C ALA A 8 20.53 9.22 11.32
N SER A 9 19.91 9.16 12.50
CA SER A 9 18.96 8.13 12.89
C SER A 9 17.72 8.21 12.01
N SER A 10 17.62 7.35 11.00
CA SER A 10 16.41 7.19 10.20
C SER A 10 15.41 6.35 10.98
N ARG A 11 14.41 7.04 11.54
CA ARG A 11 13.21 6.46 12.16
C ARG A 11 12.50 5.59 11.13
N THR A 12 12.74 4.29 11.17
CA THR A 12 12.10 3.33 10.28
C THR A 12 10.76 2.96 10.90
N GLY A 13 9.69 3.57 10.38
CA GLY A 13 8.32 3.35 10.80
C GLY A 13 7.94 1.88 10.62
N LYS A 14 7.55 1.26 11.73
CA LYS A 14 7.02 -0.10 11.80
C LYS A 14 5.62 -0.11 11.18
N SER A 15 5.44 -0.75 10.03
CA SER A 15 4.10 -1.09 9.55
C SER A 15 4.01 -2.59 9.24
N THR A 16 3.47 -3.30 10.23
CA THR A 16 2.99 -4.67 10.13
C THR A 16 1.96 -4.77 9.00
N SER A 17 2.08 -5.79 8.15
CA SER A 17 1.10 -6.14 7.13
C SER A 17 -0.23 -6.58 7.78
N ILE A 18 -1.07 -5.61 8.14
CA ILE A 18 -2.42 -5.86 8.64
C ILE A 18 -3.32 -5.97 7.41
N SER A 19 -3.44 -7.18 6.86
CA SER A 19 -4.43 -7.47 5.82
C SER A 19 -5.82 -7.54 6.46
N GLY A 20 -6.37 -6.37 6.77
CA GLY A 20 -7.71 -6.19 7.33
C GLY A 20 -8.42 -5.01 6.67
N PRO A 21 -9.73 -4.82 6.96
CA PRO A 21 -10.52 -3.70 6.45
C PRO A 21 -9.94 -2.32 6.79
N GLY A 22 -9.01 -2.24 7.76
CA GLY A 22 -8.24 -1.03 8.06
C GLY A 22 -7.32 -0.59 6.92
N LYS A 23 -6.62 -1.53 6.26
CA LYS A 23 -5.68 -1.19 5.17
C LYS A 23 -6.38 -0.59 3.95
N LEU A 24 -7.57 -1.08 3.62
CA LEU A 24 -8.35 -0.55 2.50
C LEU A 24 -8.83 0.89 2.78
N ARG A 25 -9.17 1.20 4.04
CA ARG A 25 -9.48 2.58 4.44
C ARG A 25 -8.26 3.48 4.35
N GLU A 26 -7.12 3.00 4.82
CA GLU A 26 -5.84 3.73 4.75
C GLU A 26 -5.45 4.06 3.31
N VAL A 27 -5.60 3.11 2.38
CA VAL A 27 -5.40 3.36 0.94
C VAL A 27 -6.25 4.51 0.42
N MET A 28 -7.53 4.57 0.80
CA MET A 28 -8.41 5.66 0.36
C MET A 28 -8.01 7.01 0.95
N VAL A 29 -7.56 7.03 2.22
CA VAL A 29 -7.04 8.24 2.86
C VAL A 29 -5.80 8.74 2.13
N ILE A 30 -4.83 7.87 1.84
CA ILE A 30 -3.61 8.25 1.12
C ILE A 30 -3.94 8.74 -0.29
N ALA A 31 -4.87 8.08 -1.00
CA ALA A 31 -5.29 8.51 -2.33
C ALA A 31 -5.92 9.91 -2.31
N GLU A 32 -6.71 10.24 -1.27
CA GLU A 32 -7.27 11.59 -1.07
C GLU A 32 -6.19 12.62 -0.74
N GLU A 33 -5.22 12.28 0.12
CA GLU A 33 -4.09 13.14 0.48
C GLU A 33 -3.20 13.45 -0.72
N GLN A 34 -2.99 12.47 -1.60
CA GLN A 34 -2.28 12.63 -2.87
C GLN A 34 -3.12 13.34 -3.94
N GLY A 35 -4.39 13.64 -3.66
CA GLY A 35 -5.30 14.34 -4.57
C GLY A 35 -5.81 13.48 -5.73
N LEU A 36 -5.64 12.16 -5.69
CA LEU A 36 -6.03 11.23 -6.76
C LEU A 36 -7.54 11.07 -6.90
N LEU A 37 -8.30 11.42 -5.85
CA LEU A 37 -9.76 11.35 -5.82
C LEU A 37 -10.43 12.71 -6.04
N ARG A 38 -9.63 13.77 -6.27
CA ARG A 38 -10.13 15.14 -6.43
C ARG A 38 -10.46 15.45 -7.88
N GLY A 39 -11.43 16.35 -8.07
CA GLY A 39 -11.83 16.84 -9.38
C GLY A 39 -13.04 16.10 -9.96
N GLU A 40 -13.29 16.34 -11.25
CA GLU A 40 -14.46 15.82 -11.94
C GLU A 40 -14.30 14.33 -12.32
N ARG A 41 -15.33 13.52 -12.05
CA ARG A 41 -15.36 12.07 -12.34
C ARG A 41 -15.80 11.81 -13.79
N ASN A 42 -14.97 12.21 -14.75
CA ASN A 42 -15.31 12.18 -16.19
C ASN A 42 -14.80 10.94 -16.95
N GLN A 43 -13.79 10.23 -16.42
CA GLN A 43 -13.25 9.03 -17.04
C GLN A 43 -14.09 7.80 -16.67
N VAL A 44 -14.57 7.06 -17.67
CA VAL A 44 -15.31 5.82 -17.42
C VAL A 44 -14.40 4.61 -17.59
N VAL A 45 -14.36 3.73 -16.58
CA VAL A 45 -13.64 2.45 -16.59
C VAL A 45 -14.67 1.32 -16.51
N ARG A 46 -14.64 0.39 -17.48
CA ARG A 46 -15.62 -0.71 -17.61
C ARG A 46 -14.93 -1.98 -18.10
N GLY A 47 -15.47 -3.15 -17.73
CA GLY A 47 -14.99 -4.44 -18.25
C GLY A 47 -15.87 -5.60 -17.80
N ARG A 48 -15.84 -6.71 -18.55
CA ARG A 48 -16.48 -7.96 -18.12
C ARG A 48 -15.59 -8.62 -17.07
N MET A 49 -16.19 -9.02 -15.95
CA MET A 49 -15.49 -9.63 -14.83
C MET A 49 -16.16 -10.95 -14.40
N PRO A 50 -15.38 -11.94 -13.91
CA PRO A 50 -15.96 -13.14 -13.32
C PRO A 50 -16.81 -12.80 -12.09
N LYS A 51 -18.04 -13.31 -12.03
CA LYS A 51 -18.98 -13.03 -10.93
C LYS A 51 -18.42 -13.40 -9.55
N ALA A 52 -17.74 -14.54 -9.46
CA ALA A 52 -17.14 -15.01 -8.21
C ALA A 52 -16.06 -14.06 -7.69
N LEU A 53 -15.27 -13.47 -8.59
CA LEU A 53 -14.23 -12.52 -8.25
C LEU A 53 -14.84 -11.25 -7.65
N VAL A 54 -15.84 -10.67 -8.33
CA VAL A 54 -16.52 -9.46 -7.85
C VAL A 54 -17.19 -9.71 -6.50
N ALA A 55 -17.88 -10.83 -6.34
CA ALA A 55 -18.55 -11.19 -5.08
C ALA A 55 -17.56 -11.31 -3.91
N GLN A 56 -16.44 -12.00 -4.12
CA GLN A 56 -15.41 -12.15 -3.09
C GLN A 56 -14.74 -10.82 -2.75
N ALA A 57 -14.48 -9.97 -3.75
CA ALA A 57 -13.91 -8.65 -3.55
C ALA A 57 -14.84 -7.77 -2.70
N LYS A 58 -16.14 -7.69 -3.04
CA LYS A 58 -17.15 -6.98 -2.23
C LYS A 58 -17.23 -7.51 -0.80
N LYS A 59 -17.23 -8.84 -0.62
CA LYS A 59 -17.24 -9.46 0.71
C LYS A 59 -16.01 -9.05 1.54
N ARG A 60 -14.82 -9.01 0.92
CA ARG A 60 -13.57 -8.67 1.61
C ARG A 60 -13.47 -7.18 1.94
N THR A 61 -13.97 -6.32 1.06
CA THR A 61 -13.85 -4.87 1.19
C THR A 61 -15.03 -4.23 1.91
N GLY A 62 -16.18 -4.89 1.95
CA GLY A 62 -17.45 -4.32 2.42
C GLY A 62 -18.09 -3.37 1.42
N VAL A 63 -17.51 -3.19 0.24
CA VAL A 63 -18.01 -2.27 -0.78
C VAL A 63 -19.21 -2.87 -1.50
N VAL A 64 -20.28 -2.09 -1.64
CA VAL A 64 -21.54 -2.52 -2.25
C VAL A 64 -21.60 -2.15 -3.74
N SER A 65 -21.15 -0.96 -4.09
CA SER A 65 -21.17 -0.40 -5.45
C SER A 65 -20.05 -0.97 -6.31
N ASP A 66 -20.34 -1.30 -7.57
CA ASP A 66 -19.29 -1.71 -8.52
C ASP A 66 -18.33 -0.56 -8.84
N THR A 67 -18.86 0.67 -8.90
CA THR A 67 -18.05 1.88 -9.13
C THR A 67 -17.05 2.10 -7.99
N ASP A 68 -17.51 2.02 -6.74
CA ASP A 68 -16.65 2.21 -5.56
C ASP A 68 -15.64 1.08 -5.45
N LEU A 69 -16.00 -0.14 -5.90
CA LEU A 69 -15.09 -1.27 -5.92
C LEU A 69 -13.96 -1.05 -6.94
N ILE A 70 -14.29 -0.51 -8.10
CA ILE A 70 -13.31 -0.13 -9.14
C ILE A 70 -12.41 1.01 -8.62
N GLU A 71 -12.99 2.03 -8.00
CA GLU A 71 -12.24 3.16 -7.43
C GLU A 71 -11.26 2.70 -6.35
N LEU A 72 -11.71 1.86 -5.41
CA LEU A 72 -10.85 1.28 -4.39
C LEU A 72 -9.73 0.42 -5.00
N ALA A 73 -10.02 -0.35 -6.05
CA ALA A 73 -9.01 -1.15 -6.72
C ALA A 73 -7.94 -0.27 -7.40
N LEU A 74 -8.36 0.81 -8.06
CA LEU A 74 -7.46 1.78 -8.69
C LEU A 74 -6.63 2.51 -7.64
N ALA A 75 -7.24 2.98 -6.54
CA ALA A 75 -6.54 3.62 -5.43
C ALA A 75 -5.48 2.67 -4.84
N ASN A 76 -5.84 1.41 -4.61
CA ASN A 76 -4.91 0.42 -4.05
C ASN A 76 -3.71 0.15 -4.98
N ILE A 77 -3.88 0.24 -6.29
CA ILE A 77 -2.77 0.11 -7.25
C ILE A 77 -1.94 1.39 -7.31
N ALA A 78 -2.58 2.56 -7.33
CA ALA A 78 -1.90 3.85 -7.45
C ALA A 78 -1.14 4.25 -6.19
N VAL A 79 -1.62 3.84 -5.02
CA VAL A 79 -1.00 4.14 -3.71
C VAL A 79 0.08 3.13 -3.32
N ALA A 80 0.08 1.93 -3.91
CA ALA A 80 1.01 0.87 -3.55
C ALA A 80 2.47 1.38 -3.63
N ASP A 81 3.24 1.12 -2.58
CA ASP A 81 4.67 1.43 -2.53
C ASP A 81 5.50 0.27 -3.10
N ASP A 82 6.73 0.57 -3.49
CA ASP A 82 7.70 -0.43 -3.99
C ASP A 82 8.26 -1.33 -2.88
N TYR A 83 7.65 -1.36 -1.69
CA TYR A 83 8.19 -2.05 -0.52
C TYR A 83 8.33 -3.55 -0.76
N ALA A 84 7.36 -4.16 -1.47
CA ALA A 84 7.42 -5.59 -1.77
C ALA A 84 8.66 -5.92 -2.62
N ASP A 85 8.90 -5.14 -3.67
CA ASP A 85 10.05 -5.32 -4.56
C ASP A 85 11.36 -4.99 -3.86
N TRP A 86 11.39 -3.90 -3.07
CA TRP A 86 12.53 -3.56 -2.22
C TRP A 86 12.88 -4.66 -1.21
N LEU A 87 11.87 -5.24 -0.55
CA LEU A 87 12.06 -6.31 0.43
C LEU A 87 12.56 -7.59 -0.23
N LEU A 88 12.01 -7.95 -1.39
CA LEU A 88 12.47 -9.10 -2.17
C LEU A 88 13.91 -8.92 -2.64
N ALA A 89 14.29 -7.71 -3.06
CA ALA A 89 15.68 -7.38 -3.39
C ALA A 89 16.63 -7.52 -2.20
N ARG A 90 16.12 -7.47 -0.96
CA ARG A 90 16.89 -7.66 0.26
C ARG A 90 17.04 -9.13 0.68
N ARG A 91 16.35 -10.08 0.03
CA ARG A 91 16.40 -11.50 0.40
C ARG A 91 17.83 -12.05 0.29
N GLY A 92 18.37 -12.55 1.39
CA GLY A 92 19.71 -13.14 1.44
C GLY A 92 20.86 -12.13 1.51
N THR A 93 20.57 -10.85 1.73
CA THR A 93 21.62 -9.81 1.90
C THR A 93 21.96 -9.51 3.35
N ILE A 94 21.28 -10.14 4.32
CA ILE A 94 21.66 -10.05 5.73
C ILE A 94 22.78 -11.06 5.98
N ASP A 95 23.90 -10.55 6.46
CA ASP A 95 25.07 -11.33 6.82
C ASP A 95 24.72 -12.33 7.93
N ARG A 96 25.26 -13.56 7.85
CA ARG A 96 24.98 -14.59 8.87
C ARG A 96 25.60 -14.21 10.21
N GLU A 97 26.67 -13.44 10.17
CA GLU A 97 27.38 -12.91 11.33
C GLU A 97 26.81 -11.57 11.81
N ALA A 98 25.68 -11.11 11.27
CA ALA A 98 25.02 -9.89 11.73
C ALA A 98 24.62 -10.03 13.21
N ASP A 99 25.26 -9.21 14.05
CA ASP A 99 24.94 -9.14 15.47
C ASP A 99 23.57 -8.49 15.65
N LEU A 100 22.61 -9.27 16.09
CA LEU A 100 21.29 -8.79 16.49
C LEU A 100 21.42 -8.47 17.98
N GLU A 101 21.82 -7.25 18.29
CA GLU A 101 21.86 -6.76 19.66
C GLU A 101 20.44 -6.88 20.27
N PHE A 102 20.26 -7.82 21.19
CA PHE A 102 19.03 -8.05 21.96
C PHE A 102 19.17 -7.55 23.40
#